data_AF-A0A2Z6RFZ5-F1
#
_entry.id   AF-A0A2Z6RFZ5-F1
#
_cell.length_a   1.000
_cell.length_b   1.000
_cell.length_c   1.000
_cell.angle_alpha   90.00
_cell.angle_beta   90.00
_cell.angle_gamma   90.00
#
_symmetry.space_group_name_H-M   'P 1'
#
loop_
_entity.id
_entity.type
_entity.pdbx_description
1 polymer ?
#
loop_
_entity_poly.entity_id
_entity_poly.type
_entity_poly.pdbx_seq_one_letter_code
_entity_poly.pdbx_strand_id
1 'polypeptide(L)'
;MSNIIIIFYYCSLSLAGKDFPLANAAVKALIDLDIHVTVAAGNYFGENLCYSSPASSPEVISTDATNIDDLIPIFSNSGPCVDLFAPGYNITSTWFGINGIKTMSGTSMASPHVAGVIALIIGQRGNMTPAKNEGIT
;
A
#
# COMPACT_ATOMS: atom_id res chain seq x y z
N MET A 1 -3.06 32.87 -12.99
CA MET A 1 -2.67 31.78 -12.07
C MET A 1 -2.77 30.50 -12.87
N SER A 2 -1.65 30.02 -13.39
CA SER A 2 -1.62 28.84 -14.26
C SER A 2 -1.92 27.60 -13.42
N ASN A 3 -3.04 26.93 -13.71
CA ASN A 3 -3.39 25.65 -13.12
C ASN A 3 -2.43 24.59 -13.67
N ILE A 4 -1.25 24.47 -13.05
CA ILE A 4 -0.38 23.32 -13.25
C ILE A 4 -1.09 22.15 -12.55
N ILE A 5 -1.74 21.30 -13.34
CA ILE A 5 -2.12 19.96 -12.91
C ILE A 5 -0.80 19.20 -12.76
N ILE A 6 -0.26 19.16 -11.54
CA ILE A 6 0.87 18.28 -11.24
C ILE A 6 0.29 16.87 -11.12
N ILE A 7 0.51 16.04 -12.14
CA ILE A 7 0.17 14.62 -12.11
C ILE A 7 1.26 13.93 -11.28
N PHE A 8 0.94 13.57 -10.04
CA PHE A 8 1.79 12.69 -9.24
C PHE A 8 1.41 11.26 -9.56
N TYR A 9 2.40 10.45 -9.95
CA TYR A 9 2.19 9.04 -10.20
C TYR A 9 2.33 8.30 -8.87
N TYR A 10 1.32 7.50 -8.53
CA TYR A 10 1.41 6.53 -7.44
C TYR A 10 0.93 5.17 -7.94
N CYS A 11 1.50 4.10 -7.40
CA CYS A 11 1.11 2.73 -7.72
C CYS A 11 0.62 2.02 -6.46
N SER A 12 -0.59 1.45 -6.51
CA SER A 12 -1.11 0.54 -5.49
C SER A 12 -1.13 -0.87 -6.04
N LEU A 13 -0.31 -1.75 -5.49
CA LEU A 13 -0.29 -3.17 -5.86
C LEU A 13 -1.02 -3.98 -4.79
N SER A 14 -2.27 -4.36 -5.09
CA SER A 14 -3.09 -5.23 -4.24
C SER A 14 -2.83 -6.71 -4.53
N LEU A 15 -1.55 -7.08 -4.65
CA LEU A 15 -1.06 -8.43 -4.90
C LEU A 15 0.27 -8.61 -4.17
N ALA A 16 0.35 -9.67 -3.38
CA ALA A 16 1.61 -10.23 -2.91
C ALA A 16 1.66 -11.68 -3.39
N GLY A 17 2.86 -12.25 -3.49
CA GLY A 17 3.08 -13.65 -3.83
C GLY A 17 4.48 -14.07 -3.39
N LYS A 18 4.84 -15.35 -3.58
CA LYS A 18 6.19 -15.84 -3.26
C LYS A 18 7.27 -14.97 -3.90
N ASP A 19 8.44 -14.92 -3.25
CA ASP A 19 9.63 -14.21 -3.69
C ASP A 19 9.81 -14.22 -5.22
N PHE A 20 9.80 -13.02 -5.79
CA PHE A 20 9.91 -12.77 -7.21
C PHE A 20 10.76 -11.53 -7.44
N PRO A 21 12.10 -11.68 -7.56
CA PRO A 21 13.04 -10.56 -7.63
C PRO A 21 12.75 -9.56 -8.75
N LEU A 22 12.13 -9.99 -9.85
CA LEU A 22 11.75 -9.10 -10.95
C LEU A 22 10.65 -8.11 -10.54
N ALA A 23 9.72 -8.50 -9.66
CA ALA A 23 8.74 -7.56 -9.13
C ALA A 23 9.39 -6.51 -8.22
N ASN A 24 10.36 -6.91 -7.38
CA ASN A 24 11.14 -5.97 -6.56
C ASN A 24 11.92 -4.98 -7.45
N ALA A 25 12.57 -5.47 -8.51
CA ALA A 25 13.26 -4.62 -9.47
C ALA A 25 12.31 -3.65 -10.19
N ALA A 26 11.09 -4.09 -10.54
CA ALA A 26 10.10 -3.26 -11.19
C ALA A 26 9.60 -2.13 -10.28
N VAL A 27 9.27 -2.42 -9.01
CA VAL A 27 8.83 -1.37 -8.07
C VAL A 27 9.98 -0.41 -7.76
N LYS A 28 11.22 -0.91 -7.65
CA LYS A 28 12.39 -0.07 -7.49
C LYS A 28 12.56 0.90 -8.67
N ALA A 29 12.37 0.43 -9.91
CA ALA A 29 12.47 1.29 -11.09
C ALA A 29 11.40 2.40 -11.11
N LEU A 30 10.20 2.16 -10.55
CA LEU A 30 9.19 3.20 -10.38
C LEU A 30 9.64 4.25 -9.36
N ILE A 31 10.19 3.81 -8.23
CA ILE A 31 10.66 4.69 -7.17
C ILE A 31 11.86 5.54 -7.60
N ASP A 32 12.77 4.96 -8.40
CA ASP A 32 13.88 5.69 -9.03
C ASP A 32 13.38 6.78 -10.02
N LEU A 33 12.10 6.76 -10.41
CA LEU A 33 11.41 7.78 -11.21
C LEU A 33 10.52 8.72 -10.37
N ASP A 34 10.76 8.79 -9.05
CA ASP A 34 9.99 9.61 -8.09
C ASP A 34 8.49 9.24 -7.99
N ILE A 35 8.15 7.98 -8.27
CA ILE A 35 6.80 7.43 -8.13
C ILE A 35 6.66 6.77 -6.75
N HIS A 36 5.68 7.21 -5.96
CA HIS A 36 5.39 6.59 -4.67
C HIS A 36 4.66 5.26 -4.86
N VAL A 37 5.12 4.21 -4.20
CA VAL A 37 4.56 2.86 -4.36
C VAL A 37 4.13 2.31 -2.99
N THR A 38 2.84 2.00 -2.87
CA THR A 38 2.29 1.26 -1.73
C THR A 38 1.86 -0.12 -2.18
N VAL A 39 2.16 -1.14 -1.37
CA VAL A 39 1.92 -2.54 -1.69
C VAL A 39 1.15 -3.18 -0.54
N ALA A 40 0.14 -3.98 -0.87
CA ALA A 40 -0.54 -4.79 0.14
C ALA A 40 0.41 -5.88 0.64
N ALA A 41 0.49 -6.07 1.96
CA ALA A 41 1.35 -7.08 2.58
C ALA A 41 0.99 -8.52 2.16
N GLY A 42 -0.22 -8.77 1.66
CA GLY A 42 -0.73 -10.11 1.37
C GLY A 42 -1.65 -10.61 2.48
N ASN A 43 -2.26 -11.79 2.26
CA ASN A 43 -3.29 -12.33 3.15
C ASN A 43 -3.00 -13.81 3.46
N TYR A 44 -1.85 -14.09 4.07
CA TYR A 44 -1.29 -15.44 4.23
C TYR A 44 -1.22 -15.91 5.69
N PHE A 45 -2.15 -15.46 6.54
CA PHE A 45 -2.38 -16.03 7.88
C PHE A 45 -1.16 -16.02 8.81
N GLY A 46 -0.49 -14.87 8.90
CA GLY A 46 0.64 -14.65 9.80
C GLY A 46 1.99 -15.01 9.19
N GLU A 47 2.06 -15.39 7.91
CA GLU A 47 3.34 -15.61 7.23
C GLU A 47 4.23 -14.35 7.29
N ASN A 48 5.55 -14.59 7.28
CA ASN A 48 6.52 -13.51 7.31
C ASN A 48 6.56 -12.82 5.93
N LEU A 49 6.17 -11.55 5.92
CA LEU A 49 6.08 -10.70 4.74
C LEU A 49 7.40 -10.63 3.96
N CYS A 50 8.54 -10.76 4.62
CA CYS A 50 9.85 -10.66 3.98
C CYS A 50 10.08 -11.74 2.90
N TYR A 51 9.25 -12.78 2.84
CA TYR A 51 9.27 -13.80 1.78
C TYR A 51 8.30 -13.53 0.62
N SER A 52 7.67 -12.35 0.59
CA SER A 52 6.67 -11.99 -0.40
C SER A 52 7.09 -10.80 -1.26
N SER A 53 6.98 -10.92 -2.58
CA SER A 53 7.27 -9.83 -3.52
C SER A 53 5.98 -9.21 -4.08
N PRO A 54 5.98 -7.90 -4.40
CA PRO A 54 7.04 -6.91 -4.14
C PRO A 54 7.01 -6.33 -2.72
N ALA A 55 6.13 -6.82 -1.86
CA ALA A 55 5.87 -6.26 -0.55
C ALA A 55 7.04 -6.36 0.45
N SER A 56 8.07 -7.17 0.15
CA SER A 56 9.33 -7.25 0.89
C SER A 56 10.40 -6.25 0.44
N SER A 57 10.18 -5.52 -0.66
CA SER A 57 11.16 -4.56 -1.18
C SER A 57 11.31 -3.41 -0.18
N PRO A 58 12.53 -3.08 0.30
CA PRO A 58 12.72 -2.01 1.28
C PRO A 58 12.43 -0.60 0.73
N GLU A 59 12.19 -0.46 -0.57
CA GLU A 59 11.86 0.81 -1.20
C GLU A 59 10.35 1.08 -1.29
N VAL A 60 9.49 0.07 -1.15
CA VAL A 60 8.03 0.27 -1.16
C VAL A 60 7.50 0.53 0.25
N ILE A 61 6.29 1.08 0.34
CA ILE A 61 5.54 1.12 1.59
C ILE A 61 4.64 -0.11 1.65
N SER A 62 5.00 -1.07 2.48
CA SER A 62 4.25 -2.29 2.70
C SER A 62 3.19 -2.09 3.77
N THR A 63 1.93 -2.32 3.39
CA THR A 63 0.76 -2.03 4.22
C THR A 63 0.04 -3.31 4.61
N ASP A 64 -0.04 -3.57 5.90
CA ASP A 64 -0.88 -4.61 6.47
C ASP A 64 -2.21 -4.03 7.03
N ALA A 65 -3.11 -4.90 7.49
CA ALA A 65 -4.47 -4.55 7.84
C ALA A 65 -4.72 -4.55 9.37
N THR A 66 -5.54 -3.62 9.82
CA THR A 66 -6.22 -3.64 11.12
C THR A 66 -7.74 -3.61 10.95
N ASN A 67 -8.46 -4.00 12.00
CA ASN A 67 -9.89 -3.79 12.13
C ASN A 67 -10.20 -2.51 12.95
N ILE A 68 -11.49 -2.25 13.19
CA ILE A 68 -11.95 -1.07 13.94
C ILE A 68 -11.54 -1.06 15.42
N ASP A 69 -11.17 -2.21 15.98
CA ASP A 69 -10.73 -2.37 17.36
C ASP A 69 -9.19 -2.32 17.47
N ASP A 70 -8.50 -1.87 16.41
CA ASP A 70 -7.04 -1.89 16.25
C ASP A 70 -6.40 -3.29 16.38
N LEU A 71 -7.19 -4.34 16.10
CA LEU A 71 -6.73 -5.72 16.07
C LEU A 71 -6.29 -6.11 14.66
N ILE A 72 -5.20 -6.89 14.59
CA ILE A 72 -4.68 -7.47 13.36
C ILE A 72 -5.59 -8.64 12.96
N PRO A 73 -6.29 -8.60 11.81
CA PRO A 73 -7.13 -9.70 11.34
C PRO A 73 -6.32 -10.97 11.10
N ILE A 74 -6.94 -12.15 11.26
CA ILE A 74 -6.24 -13.44 11.13
C ILE A 74 -5.58 -13.68 9.77
N PHE A 75 -6.03 -13.00 8.71
CA PHE A 75 -5.45 -13.14 7.37
C PHE A 75 -4.15 -12.33 7.17
N SER A 76 -3.90 -11.32 8.01
CA SER A 76 -2.75 -10.42 7.88
C SER A 76 -1.43 -11.16 8.01
N ASN A 77 -0.37 -10.55 7.50
CA ASN A 77 0.98 -11.09 7.58
C ASN A 77 1.71 -10.48 8.79
N SER A 78 2.99 -10.83 8.94
CA SER A 78 3.82 -10.33 10.04
C SER A 78 5.28 -10.16 9.63
N GLY A 79 6.09 -9.65 10.54
CA GLY A 79 7.54 -9.56 10.36
C GLY A 79 8.04 -8.14 10.07
N PRO A 80 9.38 -7.98 9.99
CA PRO A 80 10.01 -6.66 9.97
C PRO A 80 9.89 -5.93 8.64
N CYS A 81 9.41 -6.58 7.59
CA CYS A 81 9.17 -5.95 6.28
C CYS A 81 7.80 -5.26 6.19
N VAL A 82 6.97 -5.31 7.25
CA VAL A 82 5.72 -4.55 7.32
C VAL A 82 6.08 -3.14 7.79
N ASP A 83 5.82 -2.12 6.96
CA ASP A 83 6.11 -0.73 7.33
C ASP A 83 5.03 -0.16 8.26
N LEU A 84 3.76 -0.41 7.94
CA LEU A 84 2.64 0.12 8.71
C LEU A 84 1.36 -0.69 8.52
N PHE A 85 0.38 -0.35 9.36
CA PHE A 85 -0.97 -0.92 9.33
C PHE A 85 -1.99 0.15 8.94
N ALA A 86 -3.04 -0.25 8.23
CA ALA A 86 -4.18 0.61 7.92
C ALA A 86 -5.51 -0.17 7.94
N PRO A 87 -6.67 0.50 7.97
CA PRO A 87 -7.96 -0.18 7.99
C PRO A 87 -8.15 -1.13 6.79
N GLY A 88 -8.26 -2.43 7.07
CA GLY A 88 -8.37 -3.46 6.03
C GLY A 88 -9.44 -4.52 6.31
N TYR A 89 -10.15 -4.45 7.43
CA TYR A 89 -11.24 -5.38 7.77
C TYR A 89 -12.60 -4.71 7.67
N ASN A 90 -13.56 -5.35 6.99
CA ASN A 90 -14.92 -4.84 6.77
C ASN A 90 -14.95 -3.43 6.15
N ILE A 91 -14.13 -3.20 5.14
CA ILE A 91 -14.05 -1.94 4.41
C ILE A 91 -15.10 -1.93 3.30
N THR A 92 -15.97 -0.91 3.33
CA THR A 92 -16.99 -0.70 2.28
C THR A 92 -16.46 0.27 1.25
N SER A 93 -16.50 -0.12 -0.03
CA SER A 93 -16.07 0.73 -1.14
C SER A 93 -16.99 0.57 -2.34
N THR A 94 -16.75 1.37 -3.37
CA THR A 94 -17.46 1.29 -4.65
C THR A 94 -17.22 -0.06 -5.30
N TRP A 95 -18.25 -0.58 -5.95
CA TRP A 95 -18.22 -1.87 -6.61
C TRP A 95 -19.06 -1.85 -7.88
N PHE A 96 -18.71 -2.71 -8.83
CA PHE A 96 -19.48 -2.86 -10.06
C PHE A 96 -20.83 -3.54 -9.80
N GLY A 97 -21.83 -3.23 -10.62
CA GLY A 97 -23.17 -3.80 -10.52
C GLY A 97 -24.18 -2.88 -9.82
N ILE A 98 -25.41 -3.38 -9.68
CA ILE A 98 -26.60 -2.57 -9.35
C ILE A 98 -26.49 -1.86 -7.99
N ASN A 99 -25.88 -2.50 -6.99
CA ASN A 99 -25.81 -1.95 -5.65
C ASN A 99 -24.72 -0.87 -5.50
N GLY A 100 -23.77 -0.76 -6.44
CA GLY A 100 -22.71 0.26 -6.45
C GLY A 100 -21.68 0.18 -5.32
N ILE A 101 -21.88 -0.68 -4.31
CA ILE A 101 -21.04 -0.83 -3.13
C ILE A 101 -20.80 -2.30 -2.77
N LYS A 102 -19.67 -2.57 -2.12
CA LYS A 102 -19.35 -3.87 -1.54
C LYS A 102 -18.44 -3.71 -0.32
N THR A 103 -18.67 -4.54 0.69
CA THR A 103 -17.81 -4.67 1.86
C THR A 103 -16.86 -5.85 1.68
N MET A 104 -15.57 -5.61 1.86
CA MET A 104 -14.50 -6.60 1.71
C MET A 104 -13.45 -6.45 2.81
N SER A 105 -12.66 -7.50 3.01
CA SER A 105 -11.55 -7.52 3.96
C SER A 105 -10.28 -8.03 3.28
N GLY A 106 -9.14 -7.41 3.60
CA GLY A 106 -7.82 -7.78 3.11
C GLY A 106 -6.84 -6.63 3.18
N THR A 107 -5.54 -6.92 3.10
CA THR A 107 -4.48 -5.91 2.96
C THR A 107 -4.63 -5.10 1.66
N SER A 108 -5.30 -5.65 0.65
CA SER A 108 -5.76 -4.94 -0.56
C SER A 108 -6.70 -3.77 -0.28
N MET A 109 -7.42 -3.78 0.86
CA MET A 109 -8.28 -2.67 1.31
C MET A 109 -7.50 -1.70 2.22
N ALA A 110 -6.44 -2.16 2.89
CA ALA A 110 -5.57 -1.31 3.69
C ALA A 110 -4.67 -0.41 2.83
N SER A 111 -3.99 -0.98 1.83
CA SER A 111 -3.08 -0.24 0.93
C SER A 111 -3.67 1.03 0.29
N PRO A 112 -4.91 1.07 -0.23
CA PRO A 112 -5.47 2.30 -0.79
C PRO A 112 -5.75 3.41 0.23
N HIS A 113 -5.91 3.11 1.53
CA HIS A 113 -5.97 4.16 2.56
C HIS A 113 -4.65 4.91 2.66
N VAL A 114 -3.53 4.17 2.63
CA VAL A 114 -2.17 4.71 2.69
C VAL A 114 -1.86 5.51 1.42
N ALA A 115 -2.26 4.99 0.26
CA ALA A 115 -2.17 5.73 -1.00
C ALA A 115 -2.89 7.09 -0.91
N GLY A 116 -4.09 7.12 -0.33
CA GLY A 116 -4.86 8.35 -0.13
C GLY A 116 -4.14 9.36 0.77
N VAL A 117 -3.56 8.90 1.88
CA VAL A 117 -2.77 9.76 2.79
C VAL A 117 -1.54 10.33 2.09
N ILE A 118 -0.80 9.50 1.35
CA ILE A 118 0.37 9.96 0.56
C ILE A 118 -0.05 11.02 -0.46
N ALA A 119 -1.14 10.78 -1.20
CA ALA A 119 -1.66 11.74 -2.17
C ALA A 119 -2.05 13.08 -1.52
N LEU A 120 -2.65 13.06 -0.32
CA LEU A 120 -2.97 14.28 0.44
C LEU A 120 -1.71 15.03 0.87
N ILE A 121 -0.69 14.31 1.38
CA ILE A 121 0.60 14.90 1.77
C ILE A 121 1.26 15.56 0.58
N ILE A 122 1.34 14.86 -0.56
CA ILE A 122 1.92 15.40 -1.80
C ILE A 122 1.13 16.62 -2.29
N GLY A 123 -0.20 16.58 -2.23
CA GLY A 123 -1.05 17.71 -2.61
C GLY A 123 -0.84 18.95 -1.74
N GLN A 124 -0.46 18.77 -0.46
CA GLN A 124 -0.22 19.87 0.48
C GLN A 124 1.23 20.38 0.47
N ARG A 125 2.20 19.49 0.29
CA ARG A 125 3.64 19.76 0.49
C ARG A 125 4.47 19.70 -0.80
N GLY A 126 3.87 19.32 -1.92
CA GLY A 126 4.57 19.03 -3.18
C GLY A 126 5.10 17.59 -3.22
N ASN A 127 5.63 17.15 -4.38
CA ASN A 127 6.25 15.81 -4.45
C ASN A 127 7.49 15.79 -3.57
N MET A 128 7.40 15.09 -2.46
CA MET A 128 8.58 14.71 -1.70
C MET A 128 9.16 13.45 -2.35
N THR A 129 10.49 13.30 -2.30
CA THR A 129 11.13 12.07 -2.77
C THR A 129 10.47 10.88 -2.08
N PRO A 130 10.09 9.82 -2.82
CA PRO A 130 9.51 8.62 -2.22
C PRO A 130 10.37 8.17 -1.04
N ALA A 131 9.72 7.96 0.10
CA ALA A 131 10.42 7.76 1.35
C ALA A 131 11.33 6.53 1.23
N LYS A 132 12.64 6.78 1.27
CA LYS A 132 13.60 5.80 1.77
C LYS A 132 13.57 5.93 3.29
N ASN A 133 12.51 5.44 3.94
CA ASN A 133 12.31 5.48 5.40
C ASN A 133 12.30 6.86 6.09
N GLU A 134 12.00 7.98 5.40
CA GLU A 134 11.94 9.29 6.06
C GLU A 134 10.60 10.00 5.84
N GLY A 135 9.74 9.95 6.87
CA GLY A 135 8.71 10.97 7.10
C GLY A 135 7.24 10.57 6.97
N ILE A 136 6.92 9.27 6.79
CA ILE A 136 5.55 8.73 6.92
C ILE A 136 5.39 7.95 8.25
N THR A 137 6.47 7.85 9.05
CA THR A 137 6.47 7.42 10.45
C THR A 137 6.85 8.56 11.38
#